data_AF-A0A961G7L1-F1
#
_entry.id   AF-A0A961G7L1-F1
#
_cell.length_a   1.000
_cell.length_b   1.000
_cell.length_c   1.000
_cell.angle_alpha   90.00
_cell.angle_beta   90.00
_cell.angle_gamma   90.00
#
_symmetry.space_group_name_H-M   'P 1'
#
loop_
_entity.id
_entity.type
_entity.pdbx_description
1 polymer ?
#
loop_
_entity_poly.entity_id
_entity_poly.type
_entity_poly.pdbx_seq_one_letter_code
_entity_poly.pdbx_strand_id
1 'polypeptide(L)' 'MPVASYLPDRNIALELVRVTEAAAISAARVKGRGNKEIVDQAAVD' A
#
# COMPACT_ATOMS: atom_id res chain seq x y z
N MET A 1 6.71 -5.56 -35.90
CA MET A 1 7.40 -4.96 -34.75
C MET A 1 6.47 -5.09 -33.56
N PRO A 2 6.66 -6.04 -32.61
CA PRO A 2 5.79 -6.09 -31.45
C PRO A 2 6.15 -4.90 -30.56
N VAL A 3 5.25 -3.94 -30.47
CA VAL A 3 5.33 -2.81 -29.56
C VAL A 3 4.74 -3.25 -28.22
N ALA A 4 5.51 -3.02 -27.16
CA ALA A 4 5.16 -3.08 -25.73
C ALA A 4 4.95 -4.46 -25.09
N SER A 5 6.06 -5.08 -24.64
CA SER A 5 6.04 -6.09 -23.57
C SER A 5 6.48 -5.54 -22.20
N TYR A 6 6.78 -4.24 -22.10
CA TYR A 6 7.30 -3.61 -20.88
C TYR A 6 6.36 -2.56 -20.28
N LEU A 7 5.26 -2.20 -20.96
CA LEU A 7 4.31 -1.26 -20.38
C LEU A 7 3.46 -1.99 -19.33
N PRO A 8 3.35 -1.45 -18.11
CA PRO A 8 2.49 -2.00 -17.08
C PRO A 8 1.03 -2.02 -17.57
N ASP A 9 0.36 -3.17 -17.40
CA ASP A 9 -1.04 -3.34 -17.82
C ASP A 9 -2.03 -2.47 -17.03
N ARG A 10 -1.62 -1.94 -15.85
CA ARG A 10 -2.43 -1.12 -14.96
C ARG A 10 -1.80 0.23 -14.67
N ASN A 11 -2.64 1.21 -14.37
CA ASN A 11 -2.20 2.55 -14.00
C ASN A 11 -1.51 2.53 -12.63
N ILE A 12 -0.17 2.48 -12.65
CA ILE A 12 0.68 2.42 -11.44
C ILE A 12 0.37 3.58 -10.48
N ALA A 13 0.07 4.79 -10.98
CA ALA A 13 -0.20 5.92 -10.11
C ALA A 13 -1.44 5.68 -9.24
N LEU A 14 -2.51 5.12 -9.82
CA LEU A 14 -3.72 4.78 -9.07
C LEU A 14 -3.52 3.57 -8.16
N GLU A 15 -2.74 2.57 -8.58
CA GLU A 15 -2.43 1.44 -7.72
C GLU A 15 -1.60 1.86 -6.50
N LEU A 16 -0.66 2.80 -6.66
CA LEU A 16 0.16 3.31 -5.56
C LEU A 16 -0.70 4.00 -4.49
N VAL A 17 -1.68 4.81 -4.92
CA VAL A 17 -2.64 5.45 -4.01
C VAL A 17 -3.42 4.38 -3.22
N ARG A 18 -3.94 3.35 -3.90
CA ARG A 18 -4.68 2.28 -3.23
C ARG A 18 -3.85 1.53 -2.20
N VAL A 19 -2.57 1.26 -2.48
CA VAL A 19 -1.66 0.64 -1.51
C VAL A 19 -1.51 1.51 -0.27
N THR A 20 -1.34 2.82 -0.43
CA THR A 20 -1.20 3.74 0.71
C THR A 20 -2.49 3.87 1.53
N GLU A 21 -3.66 3.82 0.89
CA GLU A 21 -4.96 3.80 1.58
C GLU A 21 -5.13 2.53 2.41
N ALA A 22 -4.81 1.37 1.84
CA ALA A 22 -4.88 0.09 2.53
C ALA A 22 -3.94 0.05 3.76
N ALA A 23 -2.68 0.49 3.59
CA ALA A 23 -1.71 0.58 4.68
C ALA A 23 -2.21 1.50 5.82
N ALA A 24 -2.76 2.68 5.48
CA ALA A 24 -3.30 3.62 6.46
C ALA A 24 -4.49 3.03 7.22
N ILE A 25 -5.40 2.32 6.54
CA ILE A 25 -6.55 1.67 7.16
C ILE A 25 -6.12 0.56 8.12
N SER A 26 -5.15 -0.27 7.73
CA SER A 26 -4.64 -1.36 8.57
C SER A 26 -3.95 -0.82 9.82
N ALA A 27 -3.06 0.18 9.67
CA ALA A 27 -2.41 0.87 10.78
C ALA A 27 -3.42 1.52 11.75
N ALA A 28 -4.50 2.12 11.22
CA ALA A 28 -5.51 2.80 12.01
C ALA A 28 -6.25 1.87 12.99
N ARG A 29 -6.38 0.57 12.70
CA ARG A 29 -7.07 -0.41 13.57
C ARG A 29 -6.36 -0.64 14.91
N VAL A 30 -5.04 -0.44 14.94
CA VAL A 30 -4.18 -0.68 16.11
C VAL A 30 -3.55 0.59 16.66
N LYS A 31 -3.79 1.74 16.02
CA LYS A 31 -3.36 3.07 16.47
C LYS A 31 -3.89 3.39 17.87
N GLY A 32 -3.07 4.04 18.69
CA GLY A 32 -3.44 4.48 20.04
C GLY A 32 -3.20 3.45 21.14
N ARG A 33 -2.71 2.25 20.81
CA ARG A 33 -2.40 1.19 21.78
C ARG A 33 -1.05 1.33 22.48
N GLY A 34 -0.34 2.44 22.29
CA GLY A 34 0.99 2.68 22.87
C GLY A 34 2.12 1.80 22.32
N ASN A 35 1.85 0.95 21.32
CA ASN A 35 2.83 0.07 20.69
C ASN A 35 3.06 0.48 19.23
N LYS A 36 4.16 1.19 18.97
CA LYS A 36 4.49 1.70 17.62
C LYS A 36 4.84 0.58 16.63
N GLU A 37 5.45 -0.51 17.09
CA GLU A 37 5.92 -1.60 16.24
C GLU A 37 4.74 -2.39 15.66
N ILE A 38 3.68 -2.58 16.46
CA ILE A 38 2.43 -3.20 15.98
C ILE A 38 1.75 -2.32 14.92
N VAL A 39 1.78 -1.00 15.09
CA VAL A 39 1.20 -0.06 14.12
C VAL A 39 1.98 -0.08 12.81
N ASP A 40 3.31 -0.12 12.89
CA ASP A 40 4.20 -0.15 11.73
C ASP A 40 4.05 -1.47 10.96
N GLN A 41 4.05 -2.60 11.67
CA GLN A 41 3.85 -3.91 11.05
C GLN A 41 2.49 -3.99 10.35
N ALA A 42 1.43 -3.49 10.99
CA ALA A 42 0.11 -3.46 10.38
C ALA A 42 0.02 -2.56 9.13
N ALA A 43 0.93 -1.60 8.95
CA ALA A 43 0.99 -0.77 7.74
C ALA A 43 1.79 -1.45 6.61
N VAL A 44 2.74 -2.32 6.97
CA VAL A 44 3.62 -3.05 6.05
C VAL A 44 2.94 -4.29 5.47
N ASP A 45 2.15 -4.98 6.30
CA ASP A 45 1.33 -6.14 5.91
C ASP A 45 0.18 -5.76 4.96
#